data_AF-A0A845XBW4-F1
#
_entry.id   AF-A0A845XBW4-F1
#
_cell.length_a   1.000
_cell.length_b   1.000
_cell.length_c   1.000
_cell.angle_alpha   90.00
_cell.angle_beta   90.00
_cell.angle_gamma   90.00
#
_symmetry.space_group_name_H-M   'P 1'
#
loop_
_entity.id
_entity.type
_entity.pdbx_description
1 polymer ?
#
loop_
_entity_poly.entity_id
_entity_poly.type
_entity_poly.pdbx_seq_one_letter_code
_entity_poly.pdbx_strand_id
1 'polypeptide(L)'
;MVAITPGTGGTPKSPTVEGQLLEVALFIVAGEADEVKNPGGLDYFQVDASADMSLVTVRFSIPVQAESATGGGYVYNAPEYLASPGFASGTGGTITDDSTVGYFKRLVEHAQEIEAPLQPTTDRISGTLNINNKLFTGQVNIPVTTTIQNDGSIQLTATEFL
;
A
#
# COMPACT_ATOMS: atom_id res chain seq x y z
N MET A 1 -1.35 -4.71 -18.04
CA MET A 1 0.01 -4.24 -17.69
C MET A 1 -0.02 -2.74 -17.57
N VAL A 2 -0.37 -2.26 -16.40
CA VAL A 2 -0.30 -0.84 -16.08
C VAL A 2 1.02 -0.59 -15.35
N ALA A 3 2.00 -0.10 -16.10
CA ALA A 3 3.27 0.31 -15.55
C ALA A 3 3.07 1.59 -14.71
N ILE A 4 3.64 1.62 -13.52
CA ILE A 4 3.79 2.85 -12.74
C ILE A 4 5.27 3.21 -12.67
N THR A 5 5.55 4.51 -12.63
CA THR A 5 6.93 4.99 -12.52
C THR A 5 7.27 5.15 -11.04
N PRO A 6 8.25 4.41 -10.49
CA PRO A 6 8.76 4.66 -9.15
C PRO A 6 9.43 6.03 -9.10
N GLY A 7 9.29 6.74 -7.97
CA GLY A 7 10.01 7.98 -7.77
C GLY A 7 11.53 7.74 -7.72
N THR A 8 12.30 8.59 -8.38
CA THR A 8 13.77 8.55 -8.27
C THR A 8 14.19 8.82 -6.83
N GLY A 9 15.02 7.94 -6.27
CA GLY A 9 15.44 8.02 -4.86
C GLY A 9 14.37 7.61 -3.86
N GLY A 10 13.18 7.17 -4.31
CA GLY A 10 12.09 6.73 -3.45
C GLY A 10 12.38 5.41 -2.74
N THR A 11 11.63 5.13 -1.69
CA THR A 11 11.64 3.85 -0.96
C THR A 11 11.02 2.73 -1.80
N PRO A 12 9.83 2.90 -2.41
CA PRO A 12 9.29 1.90 -3.35
C PRO A 12 10.19 1.77 -4.58
N LYS A 13 10.46 0.54 -5.00
CA LYS A 13 11.34 0.21 -6.13
C LYS A 13 10.61 -0.50 -7.26
N SER A 14 9.55 -1.24 -6.96
CA SER A 14 8.83 -1.99 -7.98
C SER A 14 8.23 -1.07 -9.06
N PRO A 15 8.38 -1.37 -10.36
CA PRO A 15 7.74 -0.64 -11.44
C PRO A 15 6.25 -1.02 -11.66
N THR A 16 5.70 -1.88 -10.80
CA THR A 16 4.33 -2.40 -10.89
C THR A 16 3.50 -1.97 -9.69
N VAL A 17 2.19 -1.78 -9.90
CA VAL A 17 1.25 -1.38 -8.84
C VAL A 17 1.22 -2.41 -7.72
N GLU A 18 1.09 -3.68 -8.08
CA GLU A 18 1.04 -4.81 -7.15
C GLU A 18 2.34 -4.96 -6.37
N GLY A 19 3.49 -4.76 -7.02
CA GLY A 19 4.77 -4.81 -6.35
C GLY A 19 4.96 -3.64 -5.38
N GLN A 20 4.55 -2.42 -5.74
CA GLN A 20 4.62 -1.31 -4.79
C GLN A 20 3.62 -1.45 -3.64
N LEU A 21 2.41 -1.97 -3.90
CA LEU A 21 1.45 -2.28 -2.82
C LEU A 21 2.06 -3.27 -1.82
N LEU A 22 2.72 -4.33 -2.31
CA LEU A 22 3.40 -5.30 -1.45
C LEU A 22 4.57 -4.67 -0.68
N GLU A 23 5.47 -3.95 -1.36
CA GLU A 23 6.62 -3.29 -0.74
C GLU A 23 6.20 -2.32 0.36
N VAL A 24 5.23 -1.45 0.07
CA VAL A 24 4.78 -0.42 1.01
C VAL A 24 4.01 -1.04 2.18
N ALA A 25 3.16 -2.06 1.94
CA ALA A 25 2.48 -2.77 3.03
C ALA A 25 3.46 -3.42 3.99
N LEU A 26 4.47 -4.15 3.46
CA LEU A 26 5.49 -4.78 4.29
C LEU A 26 6.34 -3.74 5.05
N PHE A 27 6.63 -2.60 4.42
CA PHE A 27 7.32 -1.50 5.08
C PHE A 27 6.53 -0.93 6.26
N ILE A 28 5.22 -0.73 6.09
CA ILE A 28 4.34 -0.22 7.17
C ILE A 28 4.28 -1.23 8.31
N VAL A 29 4.01 -2.51 8.04
CA VAL A 29 3.95 -3.56 9.08
C VAL A 29 5.27 -3.68 9.84
N ALA A 30 6.41 -3.59 9.15
CA ALA A 30 7.72 -3.56 9.81
C ALA A 30 7.89 -2.33 10.71
N GLY A 31 7.33 -1.18 10.32
CA GLY A 31 7.30 0.02 11.15
C GLY A 31 6.35 -0.09 12.34
N GLU A 32 5.21 -0.76 12.19
CA GLU A 32 4.26 -1.01 13.27
C GLU A 32 4.81 -1.97 14.33
N ALA A 33 5.66 -2.92 13.93
CA ALA A 33 6.34 -3.84 14.84
C ALA A 33 7.54 -3.21 15.59
N ASP A 34 8.00 -2.03 15.17
CA ASP A 34 9.15 -1.34 15.77
C ASP A 34 8.68 -0.37 16.88
N GLU A 35 9.01 -0.66 18.14
CA GLU A 35 8.61 0.16 19.30
C GLU A 35 9.14 1.59 19.26
N VAL A 36 10.23 1.87 18.53
CA VAL A 36 10.77 3.23 18.38
C VAL A 36 9.94 4.03 17.38
N LYS A 37 9.50 3.40 16.29
CA LYS A 37 8.66 4.02 15.27
C LYS A 37 7.19 4.04 15.66
N ASN A 38 6.75 3.07 16.44
CA ASN A 38 5.37 2.89 16.88
C ASN A 38 5.27 2.69 18.40
N PRO A 39 5.65 3.70 19.22
CA PRO A 39 5.60 3.58 20.68
C PRO A 39 4.19 3.42 21.24
N GLY A 40 3.16 3.73 20.44
CA GLY A 40 1.76 3.57 20.80
C GLY A 40 1.20 2.16 20.54
N GLY A 41 1.96 1.28 19.87
CA GLY A 41 1.50 -0.06 19.50
C GLY A 41 0.27 -0.04 18.60
N LEU A 42 0.17 0.95 17.69
CA LEU A 42 -0.90 1.03 16.71
C LEU A 42 -0.75 -0.08 15.67
N ASP A 43 -1.85 -0.74 15.32
CA ASP A 43 -1.88 -1.85 14.37
C ASP A 43 -3.04 -1.62 13.38
N TYR A 44 -2.71 -1.00 12.24
CA TYR A 44 -3.65 -0.67 11.18
C TYR A 44 -3.44 -1.54 9.94
N PHE A 45 -2.35 -2.30 9.85
CA PHE A 45 -2.05 -3.18 8.74
C PHE A 45 -1.78 -4.61 9.20
N GLN A 46 -2.51 -5.55 8.61
CA GLN A 46 -2.26 -6.97 8.77
C GLN A 46 -1.86 -7.57 7.42
N VAL A 47 -0.74 -8.28 7.38
CA VAL A 47 -0.26 -8.99 6.19
C VAL A 47 -0.24 -10.49 6.49
N ASP A 48 -1.06 -11.25 5.78
CA ASP A 48 -1.10 -12.71 5.83
C ASP A 48 -0.55 -13.29 4.53
N ALA A 49 0.47 -14.13 4.61
CA ALA A 49 1.05 -14.81 3.45
C ALA A 49 0.69 -16.30 3.47
N SER A 50 0.02 -16.78 2.41
CA SER A 50 -0.29 -18.20 2.21
C SER A 50 0.65 -18.78 1.15
N ALA A 51 1.59 -19.62 1.59
CA ALA A 51 2.52 -20.31 0.70
C ALA A 51 1.79 -21.27 -0.26
N ASP A 52 0.80 -22.01 0.25
CA ASP A 52 0.03 -22.98 -0.52
C ASP A 52 -0.79 -22.32 -1.63
N MET A 53 -1.33 -21.12 -1.36
CA MET A 53 -2.13 -20.37 -2.32
C MET A 53 -1.31 -19.41 -3.18
N SER A 54 -0.01 -19.26 -2.90
CA SER A 54 0.86 -18.27 -3.54
C SER A 54 0.23 -16.87 -3.53
N LEU A 55 -0.31 -16.50 -2.36
CA LEU A 55 -1.13 -15.31 -2.18
C LEU A 55 -0.73 -14.57 -0.91
N VAL A 56 -0.50 -13.26 -1.03
CA VAL A 56 -0.39 -12.33 0.08
C VAL A 56 -1.67 -11.53 0.20
N THR A 57 -2.27 -11.56 1.38
CA THR A 57 -3.44 -10.75 1.73
C THR A 57 -3.02 -9.63 2.65
N VAL A 58 -3.26 -8.38 2.23
CA VAL A 58 -3.07 -7.19 3.05
C VAL A 58 -4.45 -6.69 3.48
N ARG A 59 -4.72 -6.62 4.78
CA ARG A 59 -5.90 -5.97 5.34
C ARG A 59 -5.47 -4.68 6.01
N PHE A 60 -6.24 -3.61 5.79
CA PHE A 60 -5.89 -2.30 6.31
C PHE A 60 -7.11 -1.57 6.88
N SER A 61 -6.86 -0.73 7.89
CA SER A 61 -7.82 0.17 8.50
C SER A 61 -7.17 1.51 8.81
N ILE A 62 -7.01 2.33 7.78
CA ILE A 62 -6.22 3.56 7.80
C ILE A 62 -7.06 4.73 8.31
N PRO A 63 -6.64 5.46 9.36
CA PRO A 63 -7.23 6.74 9.72
C PRO A 63 -7.05 7.77 8.59
N VAL A 64 -8.10 8.54 8.31
CA VAL A 64 -8.04 9.63 7.33
C VAL A 64 -8.49 10.95 7.92
N GLN A 65 -8.00 12.04 7.35
CA GLN A 65 -8.40 13.39 7.69
C GLN A 65 -8.90 14.11 6.46
N ALA A 66 -10.05 14.77 6.60
CA ALA A 66 -10.59 15.65 5.57
C ALA A 66 -9.84 16.98 5.59
N GLU A 67 -9.34 17.39 4.43
CA GLU A 67 -8.71 18.67 4.19
C GLU A 67 -9.44 19.40 3.07
N SER A 68 -9.56 20.73 3.16
CA SER A 68 -10.20 21.52 2.12
C SER A 68 -9.32 21.57 0.88
N ALA A 69 -9.89 21.19 -0.26
CA ALA A 69 -9.19 21.26 -1.54
C ALA A 69 -9.16 22.69 -2.08
N THR A 70 -8.07 23.08 -2.74
CA THR A 70 -7.97 24.34 -3.49
C THR A 70 -8.90 24.27 -4.70
N GLY A 71 -10.11 24.82 -4.57
CA GLY A 71 -11.18 24.68 -5.58
C GLY A 71 -12.54 24.28 -4.99
N GLY A 72 -12.59 24.02 -3.68
CA GLY A 72 -13.78 23.56 -2.98
C GLY A 72 -13.85 22.03 -2.88
N GLY A 73 -14.65 21.54 -1.95
CA GLY A 73 -14.72 20.12 -1.60
C GLY A 73 -13.69 19.70 -0.56
N TYR A 74 -13.63 18.39 -0.32
CA TYR A 74 -12.74 17.76 0.66
C TYR A 74 -11.88 16.69 -0.02
N VAL A 75 -10.59 16.67 0.30
CA VAL A 75 -9.68 15.57 0.04
C VAL A 75 -9.47 14.82 1.34
N TYR A 76 -9.50 13.49 1.31
CA TYR A 76 -9.25 12.65 2.47
C TYR A 76 -7.82 12.10 2.40
N ASN A 77 -6.94 12.70 3.19
CA ASN A 77 -5.53 12.34 3.30
C ASN A 77 -5.35 11.36 4.46
N ALA A 78 -4.44 10.39 4.32
CA ALA A 78 -4.06 9.52 5.41
C ALA A 78 -2.79 10.09 6.08
N PRO A 79 -2.91 10.70 7.28
CA PRO A 79 -1.73 11.25 7.95
C PRO A 79 -0.76 10.14 8.36
N GLU A 80 0.52 10.47 8.37
CA GLU A 80 1.56 9.59 8.91
C GLU A 80 1.36 9.42 10.42
N TYR A 81 1.37 8.17 10.90
CA TYR A 81 1.27 7.85 12.33
C TYR A 81 2.56 7.21 12.87
N LEU A 82 3.44 6.72 11.99
CA LEU A 82 4.74 6.21 12.39
C LEU A 82 5.71 7.38 12.65
N ALA A 83 6.49 7.29 13.72
CA ALA A 83 7.52 8.27 14.04
C ALA A 83 8.73 8.08 13.13
N SER A 84 9.03 9.09 12.31
CA SER A 84 10.20 9.11 11.41
C SER A 84 10.36 7.80 10.62
N PRO A 85 9.37 7.39 9.80
CA PRO A 85 9.34 6.08 9.18
C PRO A 85 10.56 5.82 8.29
N GLY A 86 11.16 6.89 7.74
CA GLY A 86 12.25 6.84 6.76
C GLY A 86 11.74 6.62 5.33
N PHE A 87 10.43 6.70 5.13
CA PHE A 87 9.80 6.60 3.82
C PHE A 87 10.05 7.85 2.98
N ALA A 88 10.20 7.63 1.68
CA ALA A 88 10.22 8.68 0.68
C ALA A 88 9.51 8.18 -0.59
N SER A 89 8.58 8.96 -1.12
CA SER A 89 7.93 8.70 -2.42
C SER A 89 8.93 8.79 -3.58
N GLY A 90 9.93 9.66 -3.45
CA GLY A 90 10.90 9.98 -4.50
C GLY A 90 10.37 11.02 -5.49
N THR A 91 11.20 11.45 -6.44
CA THR A 91 10.82 12.50 -7.39
C THR A 91 10.39 11.93 -8.75
N GLY A 92 9.34 12.49 -9.35
CA GLY A 92 8.88 12.14 -10.69
C GLY A 92 8.13 10.80 -10.79
N GLY A 93 7.69 10.25 -9.66
CA GLY A 93 6.88 9.03 -9.63
C GLY A 93 5.41 9.28 -9.97
N THR A 94 4.69 8.22 -10.33
CA THR A 94 3.23 8.26 -10.59
C THR A 94 2.44 8.61 -9.33
N ILE A 95 2.81 8.01 -8.20
CA ILE A 95 2.26 8.33 -6.88
C ILE A 95 3.26 9.25 -6.17
N THR A 96 2.77 10.33 -5.57
CA THR A 96 3.61 11.41 -5.04
C THR A 96 3.35 11.74 -3.57
N ASP A 97 2.52 10.95 -2.88
CA ASP A 97 2.21 11.21 -1.48
C ASP A 97 3.42 10.95 -0.57
N ASP A 98 3.81 11.94 0.22
CA ASP A 98 5.05 11.87 1.02
C ASP A 98 4.91 11.09 2.33
N SER A 99 3.67 10.86 2.79
CA SER A 99 3.41 9.95 3.91
C SER A 99 3.38 8.52 3.41
N THR A 100 3.93 7.58 4.19
CA THR A 100 3.94 6.15 3.84
C THR A 100 2.51 5.64 3.66
N VAL A 101 1.64 6.03 4.59
CA VAL A 101 0.26 5.57 4.67
C VAL A 101 -0.62 6.23 3.60
N GLY A 102 -0.40 7.52 3.33
CA GLY A 102 -1.02 8.21 2.20
C GLY A 102 -0.61 7.64 0.86
N TYR A 103 0.67 7.32 0.68
CA TYR A 103 1.18 6.65 -0.52
C TYR A 103 0.49 5.30 -0.74
N PHE A 104 0.38 4.47 0.30
CA PHE A 104 -0.35 3.21 0.22
C PHE A 104 -1.82 3.42 -0.15
N LYS A 105 -2.51 4.36 0.51
CA LYS A 105 -3.91 4.69 0.19
C LYS A 105 -4.07 5.08 -1.28
N ARG A 106 -3.19 5.93 -1.82
CA ARG A 106 -3.22 6.30 -3.25
C ARG A 106 -2.96 5.15 -4.17
N LEU A 107 -2.04 4.25 -3.82
CA LEU A 107 -1.82 3.03 -4.60
C LEU A 107 -3.10 2.19 -4.66
N VAL A 108 -3.82 2.03 -3.55
CA VAL A 108 -5.09 1.28 -3.53
C VAL A 108 -6.13 1.98 -4.40
N GLU A 109 -6.33 3.28 -4.23
CA GLU A 109 -7.28 4.06 -5.05
C GLU A 109 -6.95 3.95 -6.54
N HIS A 110 -5.67 4.13 -6.90
CA HIS A 110 -5.20 4.01 -8.28
C HIS A 110 -5.40 2.60 -8.84
N ALA A 111 -5.12 1.58 -8.05
CA ALA A 111 -5.28 0.20 -8.46
C ALA A 111 -6.78 -0.15 -8.67
N GLN A 112 -7.68 0.36 -7.83
CA GLN A 112 -9.13 0.23 -8.02
C GLN A 112 -9.61 0.95 -9.29
N GLU A 113 -9.07 2.12 -9.61
CA GLU A 113 -9.38 2.83 -10.86
C GLU A 113 -8.97 2.04 -12.10
N ILE A 114 -7.83 1.34 -12.02
CA ILE A 114 -7.33 0.45 -13.09
C ILE A 114 -8.17 -0.84 -13.17
N GLU A 115 -8.56 -1.41 -12.04
CA GLU A 115 -9.32 -2.67 -11.97
C GLU A 115 -10.77 -2.49 -12.46
N ALA A 116 -11.40 -1.34 -12.18
CA ALA A 116 -12.79 -1.04 -12.52
C ALA A 116 -13.20 -1.34 -13.99
N PRO A 117 -12.45 -0.94 -15.04
CA PRO A 117 -12.79 -1.25 -16.42
C PRO A 117 -12.59 -2.73 -16.79
N LEU A 118 -11.81 -3.50 -16.03
CA LEU A 118 -11.49 -4.90 -16.36
C LEU A 118 -12.63 -5.86 -16.02
N GLN A 119 -13.59 -5.44 -15.19
CA GLN A 119 -14.71 -6.27 -14.70
C GLN A 119 -14.25 -7.68 -14.26
N PRO A 120 -13.26 -7.78 -13.36
CA PRO A 120 -12.77 -9.09 -12.95
C PRO A 120 -13.88 -9.89 -12.28
N THR A 121 -13.84 -11.22 -12.43
CA THR A 121 -14.75 -12.13 -11.71
C THR A 121 -14.45 -12.20 -10.22
N THR A 122 -13.35 -11.61 -9.77
CA THR A 122 -12.93 -11.55 -8.37
C THR A 122 -12.19 -10.24 -8.16
N ASP A 123 -12.77 -9.35 -7.34
CA ASP A 123 -12.09 -8.12 -6.93
C ASP A 123 -10.89 -8.48 -6.06
N ARG A 124 -9.70 -8.17 -6.56
CA ARG A 124 -8.46 -8.42 -5.81
C ARG A 124 -8.09 -7.23 -4.95
N ILE A 125 -8.58 -6.04 -5.28
CA ILE A 125 -8.25 -4.82 -4.57
C ILE A 125 -9.54 -4.12 -4.17
N SER A 126 -9.69 -3.92 -2.86
CA SER A 126 -10.83 -3.22 -2.30
C SER A 126 -10.36 -2.19 -1.28
N GLY A 127 -10.87 -0.98 -1.42
CA GLY A 127 -10.74 0.12 -0.48
C GLY A 127 -12.07 0.85 -0.39
N THR A 128 -12.48 1.20 0.83
CA THR A 128 -13.73 1.93 1.08
C THR A 128 -13.49 3.00 2.12
N LEU A 129 -13.89 4.23 1.79
CA LEU A 129 -13.84 5.36 2.69
C LEU A 129 -15.14 5.47 3.48
N ASN A 130 -15.05 5.37 4.81
CA ASN A 130 -16.13 5.70 5.74
C ASN A 130 -15.87 7.07 6.37
N ILE A 131 -16.59 8.08 5.87
CA ILE A 131 -16.44 9.47 6.31
C ILE A 131 -16.88 9.67 7.76
N ASN A 132 -17.89 8.93 8.24
CA ASN A 132 -18.40 9.06 9.60
C ASN A 132 -17.37 8.59 10.62
N ASN A 133 -16.67 7.49 10.30
CA ASN A 133 -15.64 6.92 11.17
C ASN A 133 -14.25 7.46 10.87
N LYS A 134 -14.10 8.24 9.79
CA LYS A 134 -12.80 8.73 9.29
C LYS A 134 -11.79 7.60 9.06
N LEU A 135 -12.27 6.52 8.45
CA LEU A 135 -11.46 5.33 8.16
C LEU A 135 -11.51 5.00 6.67
N PHE A 136 -10.35 4.66 6.11
CA PHE A 136 -10.22 3.98 4.82
C PHE A 136 -9.84 2.53 5.08
N THR A 137 -10.78 1.62 4.84
CA THR A 137 -10.63 0.20 5.16
C THR A 137 -10.70 -0.65 3.91
N GLY A 138 -10.03 -1.78 3.91
CA GLY A 138 -10.13 -2.70 2.78
C GLY A 138 -9.15 -3.86 2.84
N GLN A 139 -9.02 -4.51 1.68
CA GLN A 139 -8.20 -5.68 1.49
C GLN A 139 -7.58 -5.68 0.09
N VAL A 140 -6.31 -6.06 0.00
CA VAL A 140 -5.57 -6.31 -1.23
C VAL A 140 -5.11 -7.76 -1.26
N ASN A 141 -5.42 -8.48 -2.33
CA ASN A 141 -5.03 -9.87 -2.58
C ASN A 141 -4.01 -9.91 -3.71
N ILE A 142 -2.73 -10.02 -3.36
CA ILE A 142 -1.61 -9.97 -4.28
C ILE A 142 -1.08 -11.39 -4.49
N PRO A 143 -1.25 -11.99 -5.69
CA PRO A 143 -0.57 -13.24 -5.98
C PRO A 143 0.94 -13.01 -6.00
N VAL A 144 1.69 -13.94 -5.44
CA VAL A 144 3.15 -13.84 -5.31
C VAL A 144 3.82 -15.10 -5.81
N THR A 145 5.06 -14.96 -6.28
CA THR A 145 5.98 -16.09 -6.43
C THR A 145 7.03 -16.02 -5.33
N THR A 146 7.39 -17.17 -4.79
CA THR A 146 8.46 -17.30 -3.80
C THR A 146 9.67 -17.95 -4.44
N THR A 147 10.83 -17.36 -4.24
CA THR A 147 12.11 -17.95 -4.63
C THR A 147 13.07 -17.93 -3.44
N ILE A 148 13.94 -18.92 -3.36
CA ILE A 148 15.03 -18.94 -2.38
C ILE A 148 16.26 -18.35 -3.06
N GLN A 149 16.82 -17.30 -2.47
CA GLN A 149 18.03 -16.67 -2.95
C GLN A 149 19.28 -17.45 -2.53
N ASN A 150 20.42 -17.12 -3.14
CA ASN A 150 21.70 -17.78 -2.87
C ASN A 150 22.21 -17.61 -1.43
N ASP A 151 21.71 -16.61 -0.70
CA ASP A 151 22.01 -16.37 0.71
C ASP A 151 21.05 -17.11 1.65
N GLY A 152 20.10 -17.88 1.11
CA GLY A 152 19.08 -18.60 1.88
C GLY A 152 17.88 -17.74 2.27
N SER A 153 17.84 -16.46 1.91
CA SER A 153 16.67 -15.61 2.12
C SER A 153 15.54 -15.98 1.18
N ILE A 154 14.30 -15.73 1.61
CA ILE A 154 13.11 -15.90 0.78
C ILE A 154 12.81 -14.57 0.11
N GLN A 155 12.75 -14.58 -1.21
CA GLN A 155 12.27 -13.45 -2.00
C GLN A 155 10.82 -13.67 -2.38
N LEU A 156 9.98 -12.70 -2.04
CA LEU A 156 8.60 -12.60 -2.48
C LEU A 156 8.52 -11.62 -3.66
N THR A 157 7.96 -12.07 -4.78
CA THR A 157 7.76 -11.23 -5.97
C THR A 157 6.27 -11.18 -6.30
N ALA A 158 5.68 -9.98 -6.34
CA ALA A 158 4.29 -9.81 -6.76
C ALA A 158 4.11 -10.22 -8.22
N THR A 159 3.07 -10.99 -8.49
CA THR A 159 2.64 -11.34 -9.84
C THR A 159 1.61 -10.31 -10.29
N GLU A 160 1.90 -9.63 -11.40
CA GLU A 160 0.99 -8.65 -11.99
C GLU A 160 -0.33 -9.29 -12.44
N PHE A 161 -1.44 -8.57 -12.26
CA PHE A 161 -2.75 -8.98 -12.75
C PHE A 161 -3.60 -7.82 -13.30
N LEU A 162 -3.14 -6.57 -13.18
CA LEU A 162 -3.77 -5.36 -13.73
C LEU A 162 -3.16 -4.93 -15.10
#